data_AF-A0A945DVB9-F1
#
_entry.id   AF-A0A945DVB9-F1
#
_cell.length_a   1.000
_cell.length_b   1.000
_cell.length_c   1.000
_cell.angle_alpha   90.00
_cell.angle_beta   90.00
_cell.angle_gamma   90.00
#
_symmetry.space_group_name_H-M   'P 1'
#
loop_
_entity.id
_entity.type
_entity.pdbx_description
1 polymer ?
#
loop_
_entity_poly.entity_id
_entity_poly.type
_entity_poly.pdbx_seq_one_letter_code
_entity_poly.pdbx_strand_id
1 'polypeptide(L)'
;MPQLRVIAAAIALPLFAEADEPKPFHFAHDISPLLVKQACASAECHGAATGQAGFKLSLFAMNPAADYAALTQDLDGRRIDLAKPESSLLLRKPTRQIKHKGGRIFKKDSADYESLLGWIRRGAAFTENEPGSLAKLRLEPRDGGFSAVAEYRLPKRTATRDVTRLTVFSSTDETVALVHDDGSVTKRAAGEAWIIARY
;
A
#
# COMPACT_ATOMS: atom_id res chain seq x y z
N MET A 1 53.50 -7.64 -24.51
CA MET A 1 52.54 -7.98 -23.43
C MET A 1 51.42 -8.78 -24.05
N PRO A 2 51.14 -10.02 -23.62
CA PRO A 2 50.13 -10.86 -24.26
C PRO A 2 48.72 -10.35 -23.91
N GLN A 3 47.84 -10.27 -24.90
CA GLN A 3 46.45 -9.86 -24.69
C GLN A 3 45.59 -11.05 -24.23
N LEU A 4 44.94 -10.88 -23.08
CA LEU A 4 44.01 -11.85 -22.51
C LEU A 4 42.70 -11.81 -23.31
N ARG A 5 42.35 -12.91 -23.99
CA ARG A 5 41.02 -13.08 -24.60
C ARG A 5 40.13 -13.84 -23.62
N VAL A 6 39.16 -13.14 -23.03
CA VAL A 6 38.09 -13.77 -22.24
C VAL A 6 36.99 -14.19 -23.20
N ILE A 7 36.74 -15.50 -23.31
CA ILE A 7 35.57 -16.04 -24.00
C ILE A 7 34.54 -16.37 -22.92
N ALA A 8 33.50 -15.56 -22.82
CA ALA A 8 32.34 -15.85 -21.97
C ALA A 8 31.34 -16.69 -22.77
N ALA A 9 31.04 -17.89 -22.30
CA ALA A 9 29.94 -18.70 -22.82
C ALA A 9 28.72 -18.51 -21.91
N ALA A 10 27.62 -18.02 -22.46
CA ALA A 10 26.34 -17.93 -21.77
C ALA A 10 25.50 -19.17 -22.11
N ILE A 11 25.14 -19.97 -21.10
CA ILE A 11 24.16 -21.05 -21.23
C ILE A 11 22.81 -20.47 -20.84
N ALA A 12 21.92 -20.27 -21.82
CA ALA A 12 20.54 -19.92 -21.57
C ALA A 12 19.77 -21.20 -21.19
N LEU A 13 19.57 -21.42 -19.89
CA LEU A 13 18.55 -22.36 -19.44
C LEU A 13 17.17 -21.70 -19.64
N PRO A 14 16.17 -22.43 -20.18
CA PRO A 14 14.82 -21.91 -20.22
C PRO A 14 14.33 -21.75 -18.78
N LEU A 15 14.32 -20.51 -18.27
CA LEU A 15 13.48 -20.17 -17.13
C LEU A 15 12.04 -20.32 -17.61
N PHE A 16 11.41 -21.45 -17.31
CA PHE A 16 9.98 -21.46 -17.16
C PHE A 16 9.68 -20.51 -15.99
N ALA A 17 9.28 -19.28 -16.30
CA ALA A 17 8.63 -18.45 -15.32
C ALA A 17 7.38 -19.22 -14.91
N GLU A 18 7.37 -19.78 -13.69
CA GLU A 18 6.11 -20.04 -13.00
C GLU A 18 5.29 -18.76 -13.17
N ALA A 19 4.10 -18.89 -13.76
CA ALA A 19 3.14 -17.80 -13.70
C ALA A 19 3.00 -17.48 -12.21
N ASP A 20 3.42 -16.26 -11.81
CA ASP A 20 3.37 -15.80 -10.43
C ASP A 20 1.97 -16.14 -9.92
N GLU A 21 1.85 -17.13 -9.02
CA GLU A 21 0.55 -17.48 -8.45
C GLU A 21 -0.07 -16.15 -7.98
N PRO A 22 -1.35 -15.87 -8.26
CA PRO A 22 -1.94 -14.59 -7.89
C PRO A 22 -1.68 -14.38 -6.40
N LYS A 23 -0.80 -13.42 -6.08
CA LYS A 23 -0.32 -13.22 -4.71
C LYS A 23 -1.52 -13.21 -3.78
N PRO A 24 -1.52 -14.04 -2.71
CA PRO A 24 -2.59 -14.02 -1.73
C PRO A 24 -2.77 -12.59 -1.25
N PHE A 25 -3.98 -12.07 -1.43
CA PHE A 25 -4.31 -10.70 -1.10
C PHE A 25 -4.67 -10.64 0.38
N HIS A 26 -4.00 -9.79 1.17
CA HIS A 26 -4.20 -9.71 2.62
C HIS A 26 -4.72 -8.34 3.05
N PHE A 27 -5.93 -8.29 3.65
CA PHE A 27 -6.53 -7.02 4.06
C PHE A 27 -5.58 -6.17 4.94
N ALA A 28 -4.96 -6.80 5.94
CA ALA A 28 -4.05 -6.13 6.86
C ALA A 28 -2.76 -5.59 6.20
N HIS A 29 -2.28 -6.21 5.12
CA HIS A 29 -1.00 -5.83 4.48
C HIS A 29 -1.19 -5.06 3.16
N ASP A 30 -2.37 -5.15 2.55
CA ASP A 30 -2.66 -4.57 1.24
C ASP A 30 -3.68 -3.43 1.30
N ILE A 31 -4.72 -3.56 2.13
CA ILE A 31 -5.80 -2.57 2.23
C ILE A 31 -5.56 -1.60 3.36
N SER A 32 -5.29 -2.09 4.58
CA SER A 32 -5.05 -1.21 5.73
C SER A 32 -3.95 -0.17 5.45
N PRO A 33 -2.77 -0.53 4.91
CA PRO A 33 -1.73 0.45 4.61
C PRO A 33 -2.15 1.42 3.49
N LEU A 34 -2.95 0.96 2.52
CA LEU A 34 -3.48 1.83 1.47
C LEU A 34 -4.46 2.87 2.04
N LEU A 35 -5.30 2.50 3.01
CA LEU A 35 -6.20 3.45 3.69
C LEU A 35 -5.42 4.50 4.48
N VAL A 36 -4.26 4.14 5.02
CA VAL A 36 -3.35 5.07 5.70
C VAL A 36 -2.64 5.97 4.70
N LYS A 37 -2.08 5.39 3.63
CA LYS A 37 -1.39 6.11 2.55
C LYS A 37 -2.27 7.19 1.93
N GLN A 38 -3.55 6.88 1.73
CA GLN A 38 -4.53 7.79 1.16
C GLN A 38 -5.22 8.69 2.21
N ALA A 39 -4.74 8.70 3.46
CA ALA A 39 -5.28 9.46 4.59
C ALA A 39 -6.76 9.19 4.92
N CYS A 40 -7.36 8.12 4.41
CA CYS A 40 -8.74 7.74 4.74
C CYS A 40 -8.88 7.45 6.24
N ALA A 41 -7.91 6.74 6.82
CA ALA A 41 -7.86 6.37 8.24
C ALA A 41 -7.13 7.40 9.12
N SER A 42 -6.98 8.65 8.67
CA SER A 42 -6.33 9.71 9.45
C SER A 42 -7.24 10.29 10.54
N ALA A 43 -6.65 10.97 11.52
CA ALA A 43 -7.37 11.59 12.63
C ALA A 43 -8.35 12.69 12.18
N GLU A 44 -8.13 13.28 11.01
CA GLU A 44 -8.95 14.34 10.44
C GLU A 44 -10.21 13.81 9.73
N CYS A 45 -10.23 12.51 9.39
CA CYS A 45 -11.29 11.87 8.61
C CYS A 45 -11.86 10.65 9.33
N HIS A 46 -11.84 9.46 8.71
CA HIS A 46 -12.52 8.29 9.26
C HIS A 46 -11.78 7.67 10.44
N GLY A 47 -10.49 7.96 10.62
CA GLY A 47 -9.72 7.60 11.82
C GLY A 47 -9.92 8.54 13.01
N ALA A 48 -10.74 9.59 12.88
CA ALA A 48 -11.13 10.45 13.99
C ALA A 48 -11.81 9.65 15.11
N ALA A 49 -11.76 10.15 16.34
CA ALA A 49 -12.35 9.47 17.51
C ALA A 49 -13.83 9.06 17.31
N THR A 50 -14.60 9.87 16.57
CA THR A 50 -16.00 9.62 16.22
C THR A 50 -16.23 9.21 14.76
N GLY A 51 -15.16 9.10 13.96
CA GLY A 51 -15.25 8.91 12.50
C GLY A 51 -15.95 10.05 11.77
N GLN A 52 -16.45 9.78 10.57
CA GLN A 52 -17.22 10.75 9.77
C GLN A 52 -18.45 10.09 9.15
N ALA A 53 -19.61 10.74 9.28
CA ALA A 53 -20.87 10.33 8.65
C ALA A 53 -21.24 8.84 8.91
N GLY A 54 -21.07 8.38 10.16
CA GLY A 54 -21.35 7.00 10.54
C GLY A 54 -20.36 5.97 9.97
N PHE A 55 -19.20 6.42 9.49
CA PHE A 55 -18.09 5.56 9.09
C PHE A 55 -16.84 5.88 9.91
N LYS A 56 -16.40 4.91 10.71
CA LYS A 56 -15.23 4.99 11.57
C LYS A 56 -14.26 3.87 11.23
N LEU A 57 -13.03 4.26 10.96
CA LEU A 57 -11.86 3.39 10.94
C LEU A 57 -11.10 3.62 12.24
N SER A 58 -10.28 2.65 12.63
CA SER A 58 -9.26 2.81 13.65
C SER A 58 -8.24 3.86 13.20
N LEU A 59 -7.67 4.59 14.15
CA LEU A 59 -6.68 5.62 13.86
C LEU A 59 -5.47 4.99 13.17
N PHE A 60 -5.10 5.49 11.99
CA PHE A 60 -4.04 4.94 11.15
C PHE A 60 -4.19 3.45 10.85
N ALA A 61 -5.42 2.95 10.77
CA ALA A 61 -5.75 1.55 10.49
C ALA A 61 -5.06 0.53 11.43
N MET A 62 -4.82 0.93 12.69
CA MET A 62 -4.12 0.12 13.69
C MET A 62 -4.88 -1.13 14.16
N ASN A 63 -6.17 -1.27 13.83
CA ASN A 63 -6.97 -2.45 14.09
C ASN A 63 -7.64 -2.95 12.80
N PRO A 64 -6.90 -3.75 11.99
CA PRO A 64 -7.40 -4.25 10.71
C PRO A 64 -8.71 -5.02 10.81
N ALA A 65 -8.93 -5.78 11.89
CA ALA A 65 -10.17 -6.54 12.07
C ALA A 65 -11.39 -5.62 12.24
N ALA A 66 -11.26 -4.57 13.06
CA ALA A 66 -12.31 -3.57 13.22
C ALA A 66 -12.53 -2.77 11.94
N ASP A 67 -11.46 -2.39 11.25
CA ASP A 67 -11.53 -1.66 9.97
C ASP A 67 -12.23 -2.47 8.87
N TYR A 68 -11.94 -3.76 8.83
CA TYR A 68 -12.59 -4.70 7.93
C TYR A 68 -14.09 -4.79 8.20
N ALA A 69 -14.48 -4.96 9.46
CA ALA A 69 -15.91 -4.99 9.85
C ALA A 69 -16.60 -3.67 9.48
N ALA A 70 -15.97 -2.53 9.74
CA ALA A 70 -16.51 -1.22 9.38
C ALA A 70 -16.71 -1.02 7.86
N LEU A 71 -15.83 -1.62 7.06
CA LEU A 71 -15.94 -1.60 5.60
C LEU A 71 -16.97 -2.59 5.06
N THR A 72 -17.03 -3.81 5.60
CA THR A 72 -17.74 -4.92 4.96
C THR A 72 -19.10 -5.23 5.60
N GLN A 73 -19.31 -4.86 6.87
CA GLN A 73 -20.47 -5.28 7.66
C GLN A 73 -21.32 -4.10 8.13
N ASP A 74 -20.71 -3.02 8.62
CA ASP A 74 -21.44 -1.87 9.17
C ASP A 74 -22.44 -1.27 8.17
N LEU A 75 -23.58 -0.81 8.71
CA LEU A 75 -24.68 -0.22 7.93
C LEU A 75 -25.14 -1.15 6.79
N ASP A 76 -25.36 -2.42 7.12
CA ASP A 76 -25.83 -3.48 6.21
C ASP A 76 -24.91 -3.70 5.01
N GLY A 77 -23.59 -3.60 5.22
CA GLY A 77 -22.57 -3.86 4.20
C GLY A 77 -22.55 -2.88 3.03
N ARG A 78 -23.28 -1.75 3.11
CA ARG A 78 -23.52 -0.82 2.00
C ARG A 78 -22.28 -0.19 1.34
N ARG A 79 -21.09 -0.37 1.89
CA ARG A 79 -19.84 0.23 1.37
C ARG A 79 -19.17 -0.64 0.31
N ILE A 80 -19.46 -1.93 0.29
CA ILE A 80 -18.92 -2.92 -0.63
C ILE A 80 -20.09 -3.56 -1.39
N ASP A 81 -20.05 -3.45 -2.72
CA ASP A 81 -21.01 -4.09 -3.61
C ASP A 81 -20.29 -5.22 -4.35
N LEU A 82 -20.49 -6.46 -3.90
CA LEU A 82 -19.84 -7.63 -4.51
C LEU A 82 -20.47 -8.00 -5.87
N ALA A 83 -21.73 -7.65 -6.11
CA ALA A 83 -22.40 -7.92 -7.37
C ALA A 83 -21.96 -6.93 -8.46
N LYS A 84 -21.67 -5.69 -8.08
CA LYS A 84 -21.15 -4.64 -8.96
C LYS A 84 -19.98 -3.90 -8.27
N PRO A 85 -18.77 -4.49 -8.25
CA PRO A 85 -17.60 -3.97 -7.53
C PRO A 85 -17.35 -2.46 -7.71
N GLU A 86 -17.44 -1.95 -8.94
CA GLU A 86 -17.22 -0.55 -9.29
C GLU A 86 -18.26 0.41 -8.68
N SER A 87 -19.43 -0.11 -8.27
CA SER A 87 -20.49 0.65 -7.58
C SER A 87 -20.21 0.85 -6.09
N SER A 88 -19.23 0.16 -5.52
CA SER A 88 -18.88 0.23 -4.10
C SER A 88 -18.63 1.67 -3.65
N LEU A 89 -19.17 2.06 -2.49
CA LEU A 89 -18.94 3.40 -1.94
C LEU A 89 -17.47 3.63 -1.62
N LEU A 90 -16.75 2.58 -1.23
CA LEU A 90 -15.30 2.60 -1.01
C LEU A 90 -14.52 3.07 -2.25
N LEU A 91 -15.07 2.89 -3.44
CA LEU A 91 -14.47 3.34 -4.70
C LEU A 91 -15.04 4.69 -5.15
N ARG A 92 -16.36 4.85 -5.10
CA ARG A 92 -17.04 6.03 -5.67
C ARG A 92 -16.88 7.29 -4.83
N LYS A 93 -16.75 7.17 -3.50
CA LYS A 93 -16.52 8.32 -2.62
C LYS A 93 -15.11 8.90 -2.83
N PRO A 94 -14.01 8.14 -2.71
CA PRO A 94 -12.67 8.73 -2.83
C PRO A 94 -12.34 9.19 -4.24
N THR A 95 -12.92 8.57 -5.28
CA THR A 95 -12.80 9.04 -6.67
C THR A 95 -13.75 10.19 -7.02
N ARG A 96 -14.62 10.59 -6.08
CA ARG A 96 -15.60 11.65 -6.23
C ARG A 96 -16.59 11.44 -7.40
N GLN A 97 -16.85 10.19 -7.77
CA GLN A 97 -17.97 9.82 -8.65
C GLN A 97 -19.33 10.11 -7.99
N ILE A 98 -19.33 10.23 -6.66
CA ILE A 98 -20.44 10.78 -5.86
C ILE A 98 -19.87 11.76 -4.83
N LYS A 99 -20.74 12.58 -4.21
CA LYS A 99 -20.33 13.58 -3.23
C LYS A 99 -19.57 12.94 -2.05
N HIS A 100 -18.33 13.37 -1.86
CA HIS A 100 -17.48 13.06 -0.70
C HIS A 100 -17.00 14.38 -0.08
N LYS A 101 -17.20 14.55 1.23
CA LYS A 101 -16.88 15.81 1.91
C LYS A 101 -15.37 16.08 1.93
N GLY A 102 -14.55 15.03 2.04
CA GLY A 102 -13.09 15.12 1.95
C GLY A 102 -12.56 15.34 0.52
N GLY A 103 -13.42 15.63 -0.46
CA GLY A 103 -13.00 15.87 -1.84
C GLY A 103 -12.61 14.59 -2.57
N ARG A 104 -11.82 14.74 -3.64
CA ARG A 104 -11.25 13.61 -4.39
C ARG A 104 -9.90 13.24 -3.77
N ILE A 105 -9.73 11.97 -3.44
CA ILE A 105 -8.51 11.40 -2.86
C ILE A 105 -7.61 10.86 -3.98
N PHE A 106 -8.13 9.97 -4.83
CA PHE A 106 -7.43 9.43 -6.00
C PHE A 106 -8.32 9.44 -7.24
N LYS A 107 -7.72 9.26 -8.42
CA LYS A 107 -8.45 9.18 -9.70
C LYS A 107 -9.11 7.82 -9.86
N LYS A 108 -10.23 7.76 -10.59
CA LYS A 108 -10.75 6.49 -11.10
C LYS A 108 -9.68 5.85 -12.00
N ASP A 109 -9.60 4.52 -11.98
CA ASP A 109 -8.64 3.73 -12.75
C ASP A 109 -7.16 4.02 -12.38
N SER A 110 -6.92 4.71 -11.26
CA SER A 110 -5.59 4.79 -10.66
C SER A 110 -5.17 3.43 -10.11
N ALA A 111 -3.88 3.25 -9.90
CA ALA A 111 -3.39 1.99 -9.37
C ALA A 111 -3.84 1.71 -7.90
N ASP A 112 -4.29 2.73 -7.17
CA ASP A 112 -4.90 2.58 -5.84
C ASP A 112 -6.39 2.19 -5.95
N TYR A 113 -7.09 2.78 -6.92
CA TYR A 113 -8.44 2.37 -7.29
C TYR A 113 -8.47 0.90 -7.71
N GLU A 114 -7.54 0.47 -8.58
CA GLU A 114 -7.43 -0.91 -9.04
C GLU A 114 -7.05 -1.88 -7.92
N SER A 115 -6.25 -1.44 -6.94
CA SER A 115 -5.93 -2.26 -5.76
C SER A 115 -7.18 -2.57 -4.94
N LEU A 116 -7.98 -1.53 -4.64
CA LEU A 116 -9.24 -1.68 -3.91
C LEU A 116 -10.28 -2.45 -4.72
N LEU A 117 -10.42 -2.16 -6.01
CA LEU A 117 -11.35 -2.84 -6.90
C LEU A 117 -10.98 -4.32 -7.06
N GLY A 118 -9.71 -4.64 -7.21
CA GLY A 118 -9.21 -6.00 -7.28
C GLY A 118 -9.50 -6.81 -6.02
N TRP A 119 -9.36 -6.19 -4.84
CA TRP A 119 -9.77 -6.81 -3.57
C TRP A 119 -11.27 -7.10 -3.52
N ILE A 120 -12.10 -6.14 -3.91
CA ILE A 120 -13.56 -6.29 -3.92
C ILE A 120 -13.97 -7.40 -4.90
N ARG A 121 -13.40 -7.42 -6.11
CA ARG A 121 -13.62 -8.47 -7.13
C ARG A 121 -13.23 -9.87 -6.65
N ARG A 122 -12.29 -9.97 -5.71
CA ARG A 122 -11.90 -11.23 -5.05
C ARG A 122 -12.76 -11.56 -3.81
N GLY A 123 -13.95 -10.96 -3.69
CA GLY A 123 -14.89 -11.24 -2.61
C GLY A 123 -14.71 -10.37 -1.37
N ALA A 124 -13.85 -9.33 -1.44
CA ALA A 124 -13.53 -8.46 -0.31
C ALA A 124 -13.15 -9.23 0.95
N ALA A 125 -12.41 -10.34 0.81
CA ALA A 125 -12.09 -11.21 1.93
C ALA A 125 -11.07 -10.55 2.89
N PHE A 126 -11.17 -10.86 4.18
CA PHE A 126 -10.16 -10.48 5.17
C PHE A 126 -8.83 -11.22 4.97
N THR A 127 -8.94 -12.46 4.47
CA THR A 127 -7.94 -13.56 4.45
C THR A 127 -7.36 -13.93 5.80
N GLU A 128 -7.60 -15.19 6.17
CA GLU A 128 -7.25 -15.79 7.46
C GLU A 128 -5.92 -16.56 7.46
N ASN A 129 -5.35 -16.88 6.30
CA ASN A 129 -4.02 -17.48 6.24
C ASN A 129 -3.03 -16.44 6.80
N GLU A 130 -2.39 -16.74 7.93
CA GLU A 130 -1.53 -15.79 8.63
C GLU A 130 -0.55 -15.13 7.65
N PRO A 131 -0.67 -13.81 7.39
CA PRO A 131 0.13 -13.16 6.36
C PRO A 131 1.60 -12.98 6.79
N GLY A 132 1.98 -13.59 7.91
CA GLY A 132 3.17 -13.32 8.68
C GLY A 132 3.04 -12.03 9.50
N SER A 133 3.80 -11.93 10.59
CA SER A 133 3.94 -10.66 11.31
C SER A 133 5.03 -9.82 10.64
N LEU A 134 4.82 -8.51 10.53
CA LEU A 134 5.87 -7.59 10.07
C LEU A 134 7.04 -7.65 11.05
N ALA A 135 8.18 -8.16 10.60
CA ALA A 135 9.39 -8.30 11.40
C ALA A 135 10.32 -7.08 11.24
N LYS A 136 10.38 -6.51 10.03
CA LYS A 136 11.24 -5.35 9.73
C LYS A 136 10.71 -4.56 8.54
N LEU A 137 10.83 -3.23 8.60
CA LEU A 137 10.70 -2.34 7.45
C LEU A 137 12.09 -1.73 7.16
N ARG A 138 12.52 -1.72 5.90
CA ARG A 138 13.80 -1.13 5.48
C ARG A 138 13.57 -0.13 4.38
N LEU A 139 14.31 0.98 4.44
CA LEU A 139 14.52 1.83 3.28
C LEU A 139 15.77 1.35 2.55
N GLU A 140 15.61 0.98 1.28
CA GLU A 140 16.70 0.57 0.40
C GLU A 140 16.95 1.69 -0.62
N PRO A 141 18.19 2.18 -0.76
CA PRO A 141 18.52 3.19 -1.76
C PRO A 141 18.22 2.69 -3.18
N ARG A 142 17.66 3.55 -4.01
CA ARG A 142 17.52 3.37 -5.46
C ARG A 142 17.92 4.65 -6.18
N ASP A 143 18.03 4.59 -7.50
CA ASP A 143 18.29 5.78 -8.30
C ASP A 143 17.25 6.87 -8.01
N GLY A 144 17.73 7.99 -7.47
CA GLY A 144 16.91 9.15 -7.14
C GLY A 144 16.02 9.02 -5.90
N GLY A 145 16.20 8.04 -5.02
CA GLY A 145 15.43 7.97 -3.77
C GLY A 145 15.53 6.64 -3.03
N PHE A 146 14.39 6.19 -2.49
CA PHE A 146 14.31 4.96 -1.70
C PHE A 146 13.15 4.07 -2.17
N SER A 147 13.34 2.76 -2.02
CA SER A 147 12.27 1.77 -1.94
C SER A 147 12.03 1.39 -0.49
N ALA A 148 10.81 0.99 -0.15
CA ALA A 148 10.48 0.43 1.16
C ALA A 148 10.26 -1.08 1.03
N VAL A 149 11.05 -1.86 1.77
CA VAL A 149 10.97 -3.33 1.78
C VAL A 149 10.54 -3.81 3.15
N ALA A 150 9.41 -4.50 3.19
CA ALA A 150 8.90 -5.18 4.36
C ALA A 150 9.40 -6.63 4.39
N GLU A 151 9.86 -7.08 5.55
CA GLU A 151 10.15 -8.48 5.84
C GLU A 151 9.11 -9.00 6.83
N TYR A 152 8.42 -10.08 6.44
CA TYR A 152 7.44 -10.77 7.26
C TYR A 152 8.00 -12.08 7.77
N ARG A 153 7.68 -12.39 9.04
CA ARG A 153 7.94 -13.69 9.65
C ARG A 153 6.71 -14.57 9.53
N LEU A 154 6.83 -15.66 8.78
CA LEU A 154 5.84 -16.72 8.67
C LEU A 154 6.29 -17.95 9.51
N PRO A 155 5.40 -18.91 9.81
CA PRO A 155 5.75 -20.06 10.65
C PRO A 155 6.97 -20.87 10.20
N LYS A 156 7.25 -20.94 8.89
CA LYS A 156 8.32 -21.78 8.31
C LYS A 156 9.37 -21.02 7.50
N ARG A 157 9.20 -19.72 7.29
CA ARG A 157 10.07 -18.92 6.42
C ARG A 157 9.93 -17.43 6.70
N THR A 158 10.84 -16.64 6.16
CA THR A 158 10.62 -15.21 5.96
C THR A 158 10.14 -14.95 4.53
N ALA A 159 9.42 -13.85 4.34
CA ALA A 159 9.09 -13.34 3.03
C ALA A 159 9.43 -11.85 2.99
N THR A 160 10.06 -11.41 1.92
CA THR A 160 10.29 -9.99 1.65
C THR A 160 9.31 -9.49 0.61
N ARG A 161 8.93 -8.22 0.72
CA ARG A 161 8.00 -7.58 -0.19
C ARG A 161 8.35 -6.11 -0.36
N ASP A 162 8.35 -5.66 -1.61
CA ASP A 162 8.31 -4.22 -1.91
C ASP A 162 6.93 -3.66 -1.50
N VAL A 163 6.96 -2.74 -0.56
CA VAL A 163 5.79 -2.01 -0.03
C VAL A 163 5.91 -0.51 -0.27
N THR A 164 6.81 -0.08 -1.15
CA THR A 164 7.06 1.34 -1.49
C THR A 164 5.76 2.07 -1.80
N ARG A 165 4.91 1.46 -2.62
CA ARG A 165 3.62 2.06 -3.02
C ARG A 165 2.60 2.19 -1.89
N LEU A 166 2.74 1.39 -0.85
CA LEU A 166 1.87 1.40 0.34
C LEU A 166 2.46 2.24 1.48
N THR A 167 3.67 2.76 1.30
CA THR A 167 4.43 3.44 2.35
C THR A 167 4.15 4.94 2.33
N VAL A 168 3.88 5.51 3.50
CA VAL A 168 3.90 6.96 3.69
C VAL A 168 5.35 7.39 3.92
N PHE A 169 5.87 8.19 3.00
CA PHE A 169 7.17 8.82 3.14
C PHE A 169 7.02 10.25 3.67
N SER A 170 7.94 10.67 4.52
CA SER A 170 8.02 12.06 4.98
C SER A 170 9.48 12.46 5.20
N SER A 171 9.78 13.74 5.02
CA SER A 171 11.08 14.31 5.37
C SER A 171 10.99 15.07 6.69
N THR A 172 12.04 15.00 7.51
CA THR A 172 12.15 15.87 8.70
C THR A 172 12.36 17.34 8.32
N ASP A 173 12.87 17.61 7.12
CA ASP A 173 13.03 18.96 6.57
C ASP A 173 12.85 18.96 5.04
N GLU A 174 11.66 19.33 4.60
CA GLU A 174 11.31 19.43 3.18
C GLU A 174 11.94 20.64 2.46
N THR A 175 12.58 21.56 3.18
CA THR A 175 13.35 22.65 2.58
C THR A 175 14.72 22.17 2.11
N VAL A 176 15.25 21.12 2.74
CA VAL A 176 16.50 20.45 2.36
C VAL A 176 16.24 19.35 1.35
N ALA A 177 15.32 18.43 1.65
CA ALA A 177 14.98 17.30 0.79
C ALA A 177 13.48 17.00 0.85
N LEU A 178 12.81 17.09 -0.30
CA LEU A 178 11.42 16.64 -0.45
C LEU A 178 11.42 15.16 -0.86
N VAL A 179 10.67 14.32 -0.16
CA VAL A 179 10.37 12.95 -0.59
C VAL A 179 8.96 12.90 -1.17
N HIS A 180 8.80 12.29 -2.33
CA HIS A 180 7.53 12.13 -3.03
C HIS A 180 6.85 10.82 -2.64
N ASP A 181 5.58 10.67 -3.04
CA ASP A 181 4.76 9.53 -2.68
C ASP A 181 5.30 8.17 -3.16
N ASP A 182 6.08 8.17 -4.23
CA ASP A 182 6.72 6.98 -4.79
C ASP A 182 8.09 6.69 -4.16
N GLY A 183 8.54 7.48 -3.18
CA GLY A 183 9.84 7.36 -2.53
C GLY A 183 10.99 8.05 -3.29
N SER A 184 10.73 8.71 -4.43
CA SER A 184 11.74 9.56 -5.07
C SER A 184 12.02 10.80 -4.22
N VAL A 185 13.26 11.31 -4.27
CA VAL A 185 13.72 12.43 -3.44
C VAL A 185 14.23 13.56 -4.33
N THR A 186 13.69 14.76 -4.11
CA THR A 186 14.20 16.00 -4.71
C THR A 186 15.03 16.76 -3.69
N LYS A 187 16.32 16.88 -3.96
CA LYS A 187 17.21 17.78 -3.22
C LYS A 187 16.84 19.23 -3.52
N ARG A 188 16.67 20.05 -2.48
CA ARG A 188 16.27 21.46 -2.59
C ARG A 188 17.33 22.42 -2.09
N ALA A 189 18.03 22.08 -1.01
CA ALA A 189 19.10 22.90 -0.44
C ALA A 189 20.24 22.05 0.13
N ALA A 190 21.32 22.72 0.57
CA ALA A 190 22.33 22.11 1.41
C ALA A 190 21.83 22.01 2.85
N GLY A 191 22.14 20.91 3.54
CA GLY A 191 21.66 20.63 4.90
C GLY A 191 21.55 19.13 5.14
N GLU A 192 20.97 18.78 6.29
CA GLU A 192 20.68 17.39 6.68
C GLU A 192 19.17 17.21 6.83
N ALA A 193 18.64 16.12 6.28
CA ALA A 193 17.25 15.72 6.43
C ALA A 193 17.15 14.20 6.50
N TRP A 194 16.23 13.70 7.31
CA TRP A 194 15.95 12.28 7.47
C TRP A 194 14.68 11.93 6.71
N ILE A 195 14.75 10.89 5.88
CA ILE A 195 13.57 10.32 5.24
C ILE A 195 13.00 9.23 6.15
N ILE A 196 11.74 9.40 6.52
CA ILE A 196 10.98 8.49 7.38
C ILE A 196 9.98 7.74 6.50
N ALA A 197 9.87 6.43 6.73
CA ALA A 197 8.90 5.55 6.08
C ALA A 197 7.98 4.93 7.12
N ARG A 198 6.68 4.92 6.83
CA ARG A 198 5.64 4.28 7.65
C ARG A 198 4.77 3.38 6.79
N TYR A 199 4.66 2.12 7.20
CA TYR A 199 3.91 1.06 6.56
C TYR A 199 3.19 0.25 7.64
#